data_AF-A0A847PXJ7-F1
#
_entry.id   AF-A0A847PXJ7-F1
#
_cell.length_a   1.000
_cell.length_b   1.000
_cell.length_c   1.000
_cell.angle_alpha   90.00
_cell.angle_beta   90.00
_cell.angle_gamma   90.00
#
_symmetry.space_group_name_H-M   'P 1'
#
loop_
_entity.id
_entity.type
_entity.pdbx_description
1 polymer ?
#
loop_
_entity_poly.entity_id
_entity_poly.type
_entity_poly.pdbx_seq_one_letter_code
_entity_poly.pdbx_strand_id
1 'polypeptide(L)'
;ERFGLHTMIVSNELNPDAFTAVAEMMFRLAVRVRDETGVSVEFVNLGGGLGIPYRPEQRGIDIGLLSQSIRKAHESILGPAGMSGVKVFTECGRFVTGPFGCLLARVLHVKRTWKNFVGLDASMADLMRPGMYGAYHHISAVGKEEEPKDFLCDVTGSLCENNDKFAVDRLLPRVEPGDLVVIHDTGAHGHAMGFNYNGKLRSAEILLRPDGTQELIRRAETLDDYFATALFR
;
A
#
# COMPACT_ATOMS: atom_id res chain seq x y z
N GLU A 1 -16.72 28.56 19.74
CA GLU A 1 -16.87 27.18 19.22
C GLU A 1 -15.49 26.55 19.05
N ARG A 2 -15.40 25.21 19.15
CA ARG A 2 -14.14 24.43 19.08
C ARG A 2 -14.11 23.65 17.77
N PHE A 3 -13.05 23.77 16.99
CA PHE A 3 -12.92 23.14 15.68
C PHE A 3 -11.58 22.43 15.50
N GLY A 4 -11.53 21.50 14.57
CA GLY A 4 -10.30 20.94 14.03
C GLY A 4 -10.21 21.22 12.53
N LEU A 5 -8.98 21.33 12.02
CA LEU A 5 -8.74 21.38 10.58
C LEU A 5 -8.23 20.02 10.11
N HIS A 6 -8.67 19.58 8.94
CA HIS A 6 -8.25 18.34 8.32
C HIS A 6 -7.85 18.58 6.86
N THR A 7 -6.79 17.93 6.41
CA THR A 7 -6.40 17.90 5.00
C THR A 7 -5.84 16.54 4.60
N MET A 8 -6.02 16.16 3.33
CA MET A 8 -5.35 15.01 2.72
C MET A 8 -5.08 15.36 1.26
N ILE A 9 -3.80 15.55 0.91
CA ILE A 9 -3.41 16.10 -0.40
C ILE A 9 -2.40 15.24 -1.16
N VAL A 10 -1.82 14.22 -0.53
CA VAL A 10 -0.79 13.36 -1.13
C VAL A 10 -1.11 11.89 -0.92
N SER A 11 -0.60 11.04 -1.82
CA SER A 11 -0.70 9.59 -1.73
C SER A 11 0.62 8.95 -2.16
N ASN A 12 1.17 8.10 -1.30
CA ASN A 12 2.49 7.49 -1.47
C ASN A 12 3.63 8.48 -1.70
N GLU A 13 3.59 9.61 -1.01
CA GLU A 13 4.64 10.62 -1.07
C GLU A 13 5.87 10.13 -0.30
N LEU A 14 7.05 10.22 -0.92
CA LEU A 14 8.34 9.81 -0.34
C LEU A 14 9.23 11.01 0.01
N ASN A 15 8.86 12.22 -0.42
CA ASN A 15 9.54 13.45 -0.08
C ASN A 15 9.04 14.02 1.26
N PRO A 16 9.86 14.00 2.33
CA PRO A 16 9.46 14.56 3.63
C PRO A 16 9.24 16.07 3.61
N ASP A 17 9.86 16.80 2.67
CA ASP A 17 9.69 18.25 2.56
C ASP A 17 8.28 18.61 2.10
N ALA A 18 7.67 17.76 1.25
CA ALA A 18 6.29 17.94 0.83
C ALA A 18 5.33 17.88 2.03
N PHE A 19 5.50 16.90 2.92
CA PHE A 19 4.71 16.80 4.16
C PHE A 19 4.91 17.99 5.09
N THR A 20 6.15 18.45 5.23
CA THR A 20 6.48 19.62 6.06
C THR A 20 5.78 20.87 5.50
N ALA A 21 5.78 21.05 4.18
CA ALA A 21 5.07 22.15 3.53
C ALA A 21 3.54 22.10 3.77
N VAL A 22 2.94 20.90 3.76
CA VAL A 22 1.51 20.73 4.12
C VAL A 22 1.27 21.18 5.57
N ALA A 23 2.11 20.77 6.50
CA ALA A 23 1.99 21.14 7.91
C ALA A 23 2.07 22.67 8.09
N GLU A 24 3.06 23.31 7.48
CA GLU A 24 3.23 24.77 7.52
C GLU A 24 2.01 25.50 6.95
N MET A 25 1.49 25.05 5.81
CA MET A 25 0.28 25.60 5.20
C MET A 25 -0.91 25.51 6.16
N MET A 26 -1.13 24.34 6.77
CA MET A 26 -2.26 24.12 7.67
C MET A 26 -2.12 24.90 8.99
N PHE A 27 -0.91 25.06 9.51
CA PHE A 27 -0.67 25.89 10.70
C PHE A 27 -0.93 27.36 10.43
N ARG A 28 -0.50 27.89 9.27
CA ARG A 28 -0.82 29.27 8.87
C ARG A 28 -2.33 29.46 8.66
N LEU A 29 -3.02 28.46 8.12
CA LEU A 29 -4.47 28.47 7.99
C LEU A 29 -5.16 28.48 9.36
N ALA A 30 -4.67 27.68 10.32
CA ALA A 30 -5.20 27.65 11.69
C ALA A 30 -5.13 29.02 12.37
N VAL A 31 -3.99 29.71 12.24
CA VAL A 31 -3.81 31.07 12.75
C VAL A 31 -4.82 32.02 12.11
N ARG A 32 -4.91 32.02 10.77
CA ARG A 32 -5.83 32.89 10.03
C ARG A 32 -7.29 32.67 10.43
N VAL A 33 -7.73 31.42 10.49
CA VAL A 33 -9.11 31.08 10.86
C VAL A 33 -9.42 31.61 12.27
N ARG A 34 -8.51 31.40 13.23
CA ARG A 34 -8.69 31.91 14.60
C ARG A 34 -8.74 33.44 14.64
N ASP A 35 -7.88 34.12 13.89
CA ASP A 35 -7.79 35.58 13.87
C ASP A 35 -9.02 36.23 13.19
N GLU A 36 -9.54 35.64 12.12
CA GLU A 36 -10.68 36.18 11.36
C GLU A 36 -12.04 35.86 11.99
N THR A 37 -12.14 34.76 12.75
CA THR A 37 -13.45 34.26 13.23
C THR A 37 -13.57 34.17 14.75
N GLY A 38 -12.46 34.22 15.50
CA GLY A 38 -12.43 34.04 16.95
C GLY A 38 -12.66 32.59 17.42
N VAL A 39 -12.72 31.61 16.51
CA VAL A 39 -12.89 30.20 16.89
C VAL A 39 -11.63 29.62 17.53
N SER A 40 -11.82 28.63 18.41
CA SER A 40 -10.72 27.89 19.01
C SER A 40 -10.40 26.67 18.14
N VAL A 41 -9.22 26.68 17.49
CA VAL A 41 -8.69 25.52 16.78
C VAL A 41 -7.98 24.63 17.79
N GLU A 42 -8.39 23.36 17.90
CA GLU A 42 -7.85 22.41 18.87
C GLU A 42 -6.82 21.48 18.29
N PHE A 43 -6.95 21.18 17.01
CA PHE A 43 -6.05 20.30 16.31
C PHE A 43 -5.99 20.59 14.81
N VAL A 44 -4.88 20.16 14.23
CA VAL A 44 -4.68 20.04 12.80
C VAL A 44 -4.37 18.59 12.49
N ASN A 45 -5.22 17.95 11.70
CA ASN A 45 -5.01 16.62 11.15
C ASN A 45 -4.44 16.77 9.73
N LEU A 46 -3.22 16.29 9.53
CA LEU A 46 -2.50 16.36 8.26
C LEU A 46 -2.87 15.20 7.33
N GLY A 47 -3.82 14.35 7.73
CA GLY A 47 -4.28 13.21 6.98
C GLY A 47 -3.19 12.15 6.83
N GLY A 48 -3.35 11.31 5.82
CA GLY A 48 -2.42 10.24 5.49
C GLY A 48 -1.46 10.60 4.37
N GLY A 49 -1.13 9.59 3.56
CA GLY A 49 -0.37 9.75 2.33
C GLY A 49 1.12 9.43 2.43
N LEU A 50 1.65 9.22 3.65
CA LEU A 50 3.05 8.80 3.84
C LEU A 50 3.30 7.52 3.03
N GLY A 51 4.30 7.60 2.16
CA GLY A 51 4.62 6.55 1.22
C GLY A 51 5.59 5.51 1.76
N ILE A 52 5.63 4.40 1.04
CA ILE A 52 6.60 3.32 1.24
C ILE A 52 7.36 3.09 -0.07
N PRO A 53 8.62 2.64 0.01
CA PRO A 53 9.37 2.26 -1.18
C PRO A 53 8.76 0.97 -1.75
N TYR A 54 8.19 1.05 -2.95
CA TYR A 54 7.70 -0.14 -3.67
C TYR A 54 8.78 -0.75 -4.54
N ARG A 55 9.82 0.03 -4.87
CA ARG A 55 10.95 -0.37 -5.70
C ARG A 55 12.22 -0.51 -4.84
N PRO A 56 13.10 -1.48 -5.11
CA PRO A 56 14.34 -1.67 -4.34
C PRO A 56 15.23 -0.43 -4.26
N GLU A 57 15.24 0.40 -5.30
CA GLU A 57 16.04 1.64 -5.37
C GLU A 57 15.42 2.82 -4.61
N GLN A 58 14.14 2.74 -4.23
CA GLN A 58 13.47 3.80 -3.50
C GLN A 58 13.88 3.81 -2.03
N ARG A 59 13.96 5.01 -1.46
CA ARG A 59 14.20 5.20 -0.02
C ARG A 59 12.88 5.57 0.66
N GLY A 60 12.63 4.95 1.81
CA GLY A 60 11.50 5.32 2.67
C GLY A 60 11.74 6.64 3.41
N ILE A 61 10.66 7.17 3.98
CA ILE A 61 10.70 8.38 4.82
C ILE A 61 11.26 8.02 6.20
N ASP A 62 12.19 8.83 6.69
CA ASP A 62 12.58 8.85 8.10
C ASP A 62 11.52 9.62 8.91
N ILE A 63 10.69 8.88 9.66
CA ILE A 63 9.63 9.44 10.49
C ILE A 63 10.19 10.31 11.62
N GLY A 64 11.38 9.99 12.13
CA GLY A 64 12.04 10.78 13.17
C GLY A 64 12.39 12.18 12.67
N LEU A 65 13.01 12.26 11.49
CA LEU A 65 13.32 13.54 10.84
C LEU A 65 12.06 14.31 10.44
N LEU A 66 11.07 13.63 9.86
CA LEU A 66 9.81 14.28 9.50
C LEU A 66 9.09 14.87 10.74
N SER A 67 9.04 14.11 11.84
CA SER A 67 8.46 14.57 13.11
C SER A 67 9.19 15.80 13.65
N GLN A 68 10.52 15.87 13.55
CA GLN A 68 11.30 17.04 13.96
C GLN A 68 10.98 18.27 13.09
N SER A 69 10.87 18.09 11.77
CA SER A 69 10.50 19.17 10.85
C SER A 69 9.10 19.72 11.12
N ILE A 70 8.11 18.83 11.32
CA ILE A 70 6.74 19.24 11.67
C ILE A 70 6.69 19.96 13.02
N ARG A 71 7.42 19.47 14.02
CA ARG A 71 7.53 20.15 15.33
C ARG A 71 8.10 21.56 15.18
N LYS A 72 9.18 21.72 14.40
CA LYS A 72 9.77 23.04 14.15
C LYS A 72 8.79 23.99 13.45
N ALA A 73 8.03 23.50 12.47
CA ALA A 73 6.97 24.28 11.83
C ALA A 73 5.86 24.67 12.82
N HIS A 74 5.45 23.75 13.69
CA HIS A 74 4.45 24.00 14.73
C HIS A 74 4.92 25.09 15.70
N GLU A 75 6.12 24.94 16.27
CA GLU A 75 6.67 25.89 17.24
C GLU A 75 6.89 27.28 16.64
N SER A 76 7.34 27.36 15.38
CA SER A 76 7.61 28.64 14.71
C SER A 76 6.36 29.37 14.22
N ILE A 77 5.26 28.66 13.91
CA ILE A 77 4.03 29.26 13.37
C ILE A 77 2.97 29.42 14.46
N LEU A 78 2.68 28.37 15.21
CA LEU A 78 1.63 28.37 16.23
C LEU A 78 2.10 28.96 17.57
N GLY A 79 3.37 28.83 17.90
CA GLY A 79 3.95 29.34 19.14
C GLY A 79 3.77 30.85 19.32
N PRO A 80 4.29 31.69 18.40
CA PRO A 80 4.11 33.15 18.45
C PRO A 80 2.65 33.60 18.42
N ALA A 81 1.76 32.76 17.87
CA ALA A 81 0.34 33.02 17.79
C ALA A 81 -0.43 32.58 19.06
N GLY A 82 0.25 32.12 20.13
CA GLY A 82 -0.39 31.62 21.35
C GLY A 82 -1.19 30.33 21.16
N MET A 83 -0.87 29.54 20.13
CA MET A 83 -1.56 28.31 19.74
C MET A 83 -0.72 27.05 19.99
N SER A 84 0.28 27.09 20.87
CA SER A 84 1.14 25.93 21.17
C SER A 84 0.37 24.70 21.67
N GLY A 85 -0.87 24.87 22.14
CA GLY A 85 -1.74 23.77 22.58
C GLY A 85 -2.45 23.02 21.44
N VAL A 86 -2.36 23.48 20.19
CA VAL A 86 -2.97 22.81 19.03
C VAL A 86 -2.28 21.48 18.80
N LYS A 87 -3.06 20.39 18.79
CA LYS A 87 -2.56 19.03 18.56
C LYS A 87 -2.34 18.77 17.07
N VAL A 88 -1.40 17.87 16.76
CA VAL A 88 -1.15 17.40 15.38
C VAL A 88 -1.54 15.94 15.28
N PHE A 89 -2.32 15.59 14.26
CA PHE A 89 -2.73 14.21 13.95
C PHE A 89 -2.34 13.83 12.52
N THR A 90 -2.20 12.52 12.27
CA THR A 90 -1.95 11.90 10.96
C THR A 90 -2.71 10.58 10.84
N GLU A 91 -2.96 10.14 9.60
CA GLU A 91 -3.80 8.98 9.26
C GLU A 91 -3.07 8.00 8.32
N CYS A 92 -1.97 7.42 8.81
CA CYS A 92 -1.03 6.66 8.00
C CYS A 92 -1.43 5.19 7.80
N GLY A 93 -2.31 4.89 6.84
CA GLY A 93 -2.67 3.49 6.51
C GLY A 93 -1.54 2.71 5.82
N ARG A 94 -1.15 3.17 4.62
CA ARG A 94 -0.16 2.48 3.77
C ARG A 94 1.19 2.30 4.46
N PHE A 95 1.67 3.34 5.14
CA PHE A 95 2.95 3.30 5.83
C PHE A 95 2.99 2.26 6.94
N VAL A 96 1.87 2.06 7.66
CA VAL A 96 1.78 1.12 8.78
C VAL A 96 1.60 -0.33 8.33
N THR A 97 0.86 -0.56 7.24
CA THR A 97 0.44 -1.92 6.85
C THR A 97 1.16 -2.46 5.62
N GLY A 98 1.55 -1.59 4.70
CA GLY A 98 2.07 -1.97 3.38
C GLY A 98 3.28 -2.90 3.42
N PRO A 99 4.39 -2.51 4.07
CA PRO A 99 5.62 -3.30 4.09
C PRO A 99 5.51 -4.62 4.87
N PHE A 100 4.47 -4.78 5.69
CA PHE A 100 4.27 -5.93 6.57
C PHE A 100 3.30 -6.97 5.99
N GLY A 101 2.97 -6.87 4.71
CA GLY A 101 2.22 -7.88 3.98
C GLY A 101 2.83 -8.16 2.61
N CYS A 102 2.82 -9.41 2.21
CA CYS A 102 3.19 -9.85 0.87
C CYS A 102 2.15 -10.86 0.34
N LEU A 103 2.01 -10.92 -0.98
CA LEU A 103 1.17 -11.91 -1.65
C LEU A 103 2.08 -13.02 -2.18
N LEU A 104 1.92 -14.22 -1.62
CA LEU A 104 2.58 -15.43 -2.10
C LEU A 104 1.72 -16.05 -3.20
N ALA A 105 2.32 -16.40 -4.32
CA ALA A 105 1.64 -17.03 -5.45
C ALA A 105 2.52 -18.12 -6.07
N ARG A 106 1.88 -19.11 -6.69
CA ARG A 106 2.55 -20.18 -7.43
C ARG A 106 2.52 -19.90 -8.93
N VAL A 107 3.63 -20.18 -9.60
CA VAL A 107 3.69 -20.18 -11.06
C VAL A 107 2.92 -21.39 -11.59
N LEU A 108 1.88 -21.14 -12.38
CA LEU A 108 1.10 -22.18 -13.06
C LEU A 108 1.65 -22.47 -14.45
N HIS A 109 1.98 -21.42 -15.21
CA HIS A 109 2.38 -21.55 -16.60
C HIS A 109 3.48 -20.56 -16.97
N VAL A 110 4.42 -21.02 -17.80
CA VAL A 110 5.40 -20.15 -18.46
C VAL A 110 5.20 -20.29 -19.96
N LYS A 111 4.69 -19.23 -20.59
CA LYS A 111 4.39 -19.21 -22.02
C LYS A 111 5.44 -18.38 -22.75
N ARG A 112 6.07 -18.95 -23.77
CA ARG A 112 7.05 -18.28 -24.63
C ARG A 112 6.45 -18.10 -26.03
N THR A 113 6.25 -16.86 -26.44
CA THR A 113 5.72 -16.51 -27.76
C THR A 113 6.50 -15.32 -28.33
N TRP A 114 5.83 -14.32 -28.92
CA TRP A 114 6.43 -13.02 -29.22
C TRP A 114 6.86 -12.27 -27.94
N LYS A 115 6.28 -12.65 -26.79
CA LYS A 115 6.66 -12.23 -25.45
C LYS A 115 6.61 -13.42 -24.49
N ASN A 116 7.35 -13.33 -23.38
CA ASN A 116 7.29 -14.30 -22.29
C ASN A 116 6.21 -13.89 -21.28
N PHE A 117 5.43 -14.86 -20.82
CA PHE A 117 4.43 -14.67 -19.78
C PHE A 117 4.64 -15.69 -18.66
N VAL A 118 4.55 -15.22 -17.43
CA VAL A 118 4.54 -16.03 -16.20
C VAL A 118 3.15 -15.89 -15.59
N GLY A 119 2.32 -16.92 -15.75
CA GLY A 119 0.97 -16.97 -15.20
C GLY A 119 0.96 -17.53 -13.78
N LEU A 120 0.36 -16.81 -12.85
CA LEU A 120 0.26 -17.16 -11.44
C LEU A 120 -1.13 -17.72 -11.08
N ASP A 121 -1.22 -18.40 -9.94
CA ASP A 121 -2.50 -18.83 -9.35
C ASP A 121 -3.29 -17.70 -8.66
N ALA A 122 -2.58 -16.63 -8.24
CA ALA A 122 -3.17 -15.37 -7.82
C ALA A 122 -3.73 -14.57 -9.00
N SER A 123 -4.50 -13.52 -8.71
CA SER A 123 -4.97 -12.56 -9.72
C SER A 123 -5.20 -11.15 -9.19
N MET A 124 -5.68 -10.25 -10.05
CA MET A 124 -6.15 -8.92 -9.68
C MET A 124 -7.20 -8.95 -8.56
N ALA A 125 -7.92 -10.07 -8.37
CA ALA A 125 -8.81 -10.31 -7.24
C ALA A 125 -8.08 -10.33 -5.88
N ASP A 126 -6.80 -10.72 -5.85
CA ASP A 126 -5.95 -10.72 -4.65
C ASP A 126 -5.21 -9.39 -4.47
N LEU A 127 -4.82 -8.76 -5.58
CA LEU A 127 -4.10 -7.48 -5.59
C LEU A 127 -4.48 -6.66 -6.84
N MET A 128 -5.47 -5.78 -6.67
CA MET A 128 -6.02 -5.00 -7.79
C MET A 128 -5.11 -3.86 -8.28
N ARG A 129 -4.15 -3.43 -7.45
CA ARG A 129 -3.39 -2.19 -7.66
C ARG A 129 -2.59 -2.14 -8.97
N PRO A 130 -1.87 -3.20 -9.39
CA PRO A 130 -1.17 -3.17 -10.68
C PRO A 130 -2.11 -2.97 -11.86
N GLY A 131 -3.25 -3.69 -11.91
CA GLY A 131 -4.23 -3.58 -12.98
C GLY A 131 -5.02 -2.26 -12.97
N MET A 132 -5.31 -1.69 -11.79
CA MET A 132 -6.10 -0.47 -11.65
C MET A 132 -5.25 0.82 -11.74
N TYR A 133 -4.04 0.82 -11.19
CA TYR A 133 -3.21 2.02 -11.05
C TYR A 133 -1.88 1.95 -11.81
N GLY A 134 -1.56 0.83 -12.46
CA GLY A 134 -0.21 0.59 -12.95
C GLY A 134 0.83 0.54 -11.82
N ALA A 135 0.40 0.22 -10.59
CA ALA A 135 1.26 0.27 -9.42
C ALA A 135 2.37 -0.78 -9.52
N TYR A 136 3.62 -0.34 -9.32
CA TYR A 136 4.73 -1.26 -9.17
C TYR A 136 4.64 -1.97 -7.82
N HIS A 137 4.82 -3.29 -7.85
CA HIS A 137 5.22 -4.09 -6.69
C HIS A 137 6.49 -4.85 -7.05
N HIS A 138 7.42 -4.97 -6.10
CA HIS A 138 8.59 -5.82 -6.31
C HIS A 138 8.14 -7.29 -6.34
N ILE A 139 8.79 -8.10 -7.17
CA ILE A 139 8.49 -9.53 -7.30
C ILE A 139 9.81 -10.29 -7.20
N SER A 140 9.88 -11.25 -6.27
CA SER A 140 10.99 -12.19 -6.13
C SER A 140 10.50 -13.63 -6.32
N ALA A 141 11.41 -14.51 -6.75
CA ALA A 141 11.16 -15.95 -6.82
C ALA A 141 11.87 -16.62 -5.64
N VAL A 142 11.13 -17.42 -4.87
CA VAL A 142 11.61 -18.06 -3.64
C VAL A 142 12.71 -19.07 -3.98
N GLY A 143 13.86 -18.97 -3.31
CA GLY A 143 15.02 -19.83 -3.54
C GLY A 143 15.84 -19.48 -4.79
N LYS A 144 15.50 -18.40 -5.48
CA LYS A 144 16.16 -17.90 -6.70
C LYS A 144 16.51 -16.41 -6.58
N GLU A 145 16.68 -15.92 -5.35
CA GLU A 145 16.89 -14.49 -5.06
C GLU A 145 18.20 -13.97 -5.68
N GLU A 146 19.24 -14.80 -5.66
CA GLU A 146 20.59 -14.53 -6.19
C GLU A 146 20.76 -14.94 -7.66
N GLU A 147 19.75 -15.55 -8.28
CA GLU A 147 19.84 -15.91 -9.69
C GLU A 147 19.82 -14.67 -10.60
N PRO A 148 20.45 -14.75 -11.80
CA PRO A 148 20.41 -13.67 -12.77
C PRO A 148 18.98 -13.30 -13.16
N LYS A 149 18.66 -12.01 -13.06
CA LYS A 149 17.34 -11.47 -13.42
C LYS A 149 17.34 -11.13 -14.93
N ASP A 150 17.53 -12.13 -15.78
CA ASP A 150 17.68 -11.97 -17.23
C ASP A 150 16.44 -12.41 -18.05
N PHE A 151 15.41 -12.90 -17.37
CA PHE A 151 14.18 -13.34 -18.00
C PHE A 151 13.16 -12.20 -18.04
N LEU A 152 13.12 -11.48 -19.17
CA LEU A 152 12.13 -10.43 -19.43
C LEU A 152 10.75 -11.06 -19.73
N CYS A 153 9.76 -10.76 -18.89
CA CYS A 153 8.41 -11.30 -19.00
C CYS A 153 7.31 -10.37 -18.45
N ASP A 154 6.07 -10.60 -18.87
CA ASP A 154 4.88 -10.14 -18.16
C ASP A 154 4.51 -11.17 -17.08
N VAL A 155 4.18 -10.70 -15.87
CA VAL A 155 3.65 -11.53 -14.79
C VAL A 155 2.14 -11.33 -14.75
N THR A 156 1.39 -12.39 -15.04
CA THR A 156 -0.07 -12.35 -15.22
C THR A 156 -0.78 -13.13 -14.12
N GLY A 157 -2.01 -12.74 -13.82
CA GLY A 157 -2.91 -13.55 -13.01
C GLY A 157 -3.66 -14.60 -13.83
N SER A 158 -4.76 -15.08 -13.27
CA SER A 158 -5.57 -16.19 -13.79
C SER A 158 -7.04 -15.82 -14.11
N LEU A 159 -7.36 -14.53 -14.24
CA LEU A 159 -8.65 -14.02 -14.70
C LEU A 159 -8.72 -13.97 -16.23
N CYS A 160 -9.94 -13.94 -16.77
CA CYS A 160 -10.15 -13.81 -18.22
C CYS A 160 -10.13 -12.34 -18.69
N GLU A 161 -9.24 -11.52 -18.12
CA GLU A 161 -9.14 -10.09 -18.40
C GLU A 161 -7.70 -9.68 -18.73
N ASN A 162 -7.52 -8.85 -19.76
CA ASN A 162 -6.18 -8.52 -20.26
C ASN A 162 -5.36 -7.66 -19.29
N ASN A 163 -6.02 -6.90 -18.42
CA ASN A 163 -5.37 -6.10 -17.39
C ASN A 163 -4.99 -6.89 -16.13
N ASP A 164 -5.28 -8.21 -16.08
CA ASP A 164 -4.87 -9.09 -14.98
C ASP A 164 -3.37 -9.39 -15.05
N LYS A 165 -2.59 -8.35 -14.77
CA LYS A 165 -1.13 -8.35 -14.82
C LYS A 165 -0.58 -7.70 -13.56
N PHE A 166 0.27 -8.43 -12.86
CA PHE A 166 1.02 -7.91 -11.72
C PHE A 166 2.25 -7.12 -12.13
N ALA A 167 2.84 -7.45 -13.29
CA ALA A 167 3.95 -6.69 -13.86
C ALA A 167 3.98 -6.82 -15.38
N VAL A 168 4.44 -5.75 -16.03
CA VAL A 168 4.71 -5.70 -17.46
C VAL A 168 6.21 -5.47 -17.65
N ASP A 169 6.82 -6.22 -18.58
CA ASP A 169 8.25 -6.11 -18.91
C ASP A 169 9.17 -6.17 -17.68
N ARG A 170 8.90 -7.14 -16.79
CA ARG A 170 9.71 -7.38 -15.60
C ARG A 170 10.86 -8.31 -15.91
N LEU A 171 12.05 -7.93 -15.48
CA LEU A 171 13.20 -8.82 -15.38
C LEU A 171 13.10 -9.66 -14.10
N LEU A 172 13.03 -10.98 -14.27
CA LEU A 172 12.99 -11.97 -13.20
C LEU A 172 14.07 -13.04 -13.42
N PRO A 173 14.44 -13.82 -12.39
CA PRO A 173 15.12 -15.09 -12.63
C PRO A 173 14.21 -16.04 -13.41
N ARG A 174 14.79 -17.09 -14.01
CA ARG A 174 14.01 -18.08 -14.74
C ARG A 174 13.16 -18.89 -13.76
N VAL A 175 11.85 -18.73 -13.88
CA VAL A 175 10.88 -19.50 -13.11
C VAL A 175 10.28 -20.62 -13.95
N GLU A 176 9.80 -21.66 -13.26
CA GLU A 176 9.16 -22.84 -13.82
C GLU A 176 7.79 -23.07 -13.15
N PRO A 177 6.85 -23.77 -13.81
CA PRO A 177 5.61 -24.20 -13.16
C PRO A 177 5.91 -24.94 -11.84
N GLY A 178 5.25 -24.51 -10.76
CA GLY A 178 5.47 -25.03 -9.40
C GLY A 178 6.28 -24.09 -8.50
N ASP A 179 7.12 -23.22 -9.06
CA ASP A 179 7.88 -22.22 -8.30
C ASP A 179 6.95 -21.27 -7.53
N LEU A 180 7.43 -20.78 -6.39
CA LEU A 180 6.75 -19.74 -5.63
C LEU A 180 7.35 -18.36 -5.92
N VAL A 181 6.50 -17.37 -6.05
CA VAL A 181 6.87 -15.97 -6.15
C VAL A 181 6.24 -15.17 -5.01
N VAL A 182 6.95 -14.14 -4.56
CA VAL A 182 6.49 -13.18 -3.57
C VAL A 182 6.30 -11.85 -4.25
N ILE A 183 5.07 -11.32 -4.19
CA ILE A 183 4.76 -9.95 -4.55
C ILE A 183 4.80 -9.14 -3.25
N HIS A 184 5.76 -8.22 -3.17
CA HIS A 184 6.09 -7.48 -1.94
C HIS A 184 5.16 -6.28 -1.70
N ASP A 185 5.11 -5.78 -0.47
CA ASP A 185 4.44 -4.52 -0.09
C ASP A 185 2.91 -4.49 -0.33
N THR A 186 2.25 -5.64 -0.18
CA THR A 186 0.81 -5.82 -0.47
C THR A 186 -0.09 -5.66 0.75
N GLY A 187 0.47 -5.44 1.95
CA GLY A 187 -0.31 -5.35 3.19
C GLY A 187 -1.29 -4.16 3.24
N ALA A 188 -1.07 -3.15 2.39
CA ALA A 188 -1.99 -2.03 2.24
C ALA A 188 -2.81 -2.19 0.95
N HIS A 189 -4.13 -2.12 1.12
CA HIS A 189 -5.13 -2.20 0.05
C HIS A 189 -5.25 -3.53 -0.70
N GLY A 190 -4.31 -4.49 -0.58
CA GLY A 190 -4.36 -5.78 -1.28
C GLY A 190 -5.67 -6.53 -1.02
N HIS A 191 -5.74 -7.24 0.11
CA HIS A 191 -6.94 -7.99 0.48
C HIS A 191 -8.21 -7.10 0.57
N ALA A 192 -8.06 -5.86 1.09
CA ALA A 192 -9.18 -4.93 1.26
C ALA A 192 -9.87 -4.53 -0.06
N MET A 193 -9.13 -4.44 -1.16
CA MET A 193 -9.68 -4.17 -2.49
C MET A 193 -10.04 -5.44 -3.28
N GLY A 194 -9.86 -6.63 -2.69
CA GLY A 194 -10.15 -7.89 -3.37
C GLY A 194 -11.62 -8.06 -3.73
N PHE A 195 -11.91 -8.93 -4.69
CA PHE A 195 -13.25 -9.15 -5.25
C PHE A 195 -13.34 -10.54 -5.91
N ASN A 196 -14.55 -11.06 -6.10
CA ASN A 196 -14.75 -12.45 -6.55
C ASN A 196 -15.05 -12.59 -8.06
N TYR A 197 -14.28 -11.91 -8.91
CA TYR A 197 -14.45 -12.02 -10.36
C TYR A 197 -14.05 -13.42 -10.85
N ASN A 198 -14.76 -13.93 -11.86
CA ASN A 198 -14.67 -15.33 -12.32
C ASN A 198 -14.86 -16.38 -11.20
N GLY A 199 -15.52 -16.03 -10.09
CA GLY A 199 -15.68 -16.93 -8.94
C GLY A 199 -14.37 -17.19 -8.18
N LYS A 200 -13.34 -16.33 -8.35
CA LYS A 200 -12.13 -16.38 -7.52
C LYS A 200 -12.49 -16.11 -6.07
N LEU A 201 -12.17 -17.04 -5.19
CA LEU A 201 -12.43 -16.93 -3.75
C LEU A 201 -11.29 -16.14 -3.10
N ARG A 202 -11.60 -15.31 -2.11
CA ARG A 202 -10.56 -14.54 -1.40
C ARG A 202 -9.57 -15.47 -0.70
N SER A 203 -8.29 -15.14 -0.84
CA SER A 203 -7.18 -15.84 -0.21
C SER A 203 -7.19 -15.74 1.33
N ALA A 204 -6.51 -16.69 1.97
CA ALA A 204 -6.25 -16.65 3.41
C ALA A 204 -5.23 -15.56 3.76
N GLU A 205 -5.27 -15.06 5.01
CA GLU A 205 -4.23 -14.20 5.58
C GLU A 205 -3.56 -14.95 6.74
N ILE A 206 -2.23 -15.04 6.69
CA ILE A 206 -1.40 -15.71 7.68
C ILE A 206 -0.45 -14.67 8.29
N LEU A 207 -0.43 -14.59 9.60
CA LEU A 207 0.48 -13.74 10.36
C LEU A 207 1.73 -14.54 10.74
N LEU A 208 2.91 -14.05 10.34
CA LEU A 208 4.20 -14.51 10.84
C LEU A 208 4.56 -13.74 12.11
N ARG A 209 4.75 -14.44 13.22
CA ARG A 209 5.11 -13.84 14.50
C ARG A 209 6.62 -13.65 14.65
N PRO A 210 7.07 -12.78 15.57
CA PRO A 210 8.50 -12.56 15.82
C PRO A 210 9.28 -13.81 16.27
N ASP A 211 8.59 -14.80 16.85
CA ASP A 211 9.19 -16.08 17.26
C ASP A 211 9.25 -17.13 16.13
N GLY A 212 8.84 -16.75 14.91
CA GLY A 212 8.80 -17.62 13.74
C GLY A 212 7.55 -18.49 13.64
N THR A 213 6.62 -18.44 14.61
CA THR A 213 5.35 -19.16 14.51
C THR A 213 4.39 -18.48 13.54
N GLN A 214 3.50 -19.28 12.96
CA GLN A 214 2.46 -18.78 12.05
C GLN A 214 1.07 -18.87 12.69
N GLU A 215 0.23 -17.88 12.41
CA GLU A 215 -1.17 -17.83 12.83
C GLU A 215 -2.08 -17.56 11.65
N LEU A 216 -3.12 -18.37 11.49
CA LEU A 216 -4.17 -18.09 10.52
C LEU A 216 -5.07 -16.98 11.09
N ILE A 217 -4.93 -15.75 10.58
CA ILE A 217 -5.74 -14.60 11.01
C ILE A 217 -7.00 -14.43 10.16
N ARG A 218 -7.02 -15.02 8.96
CA ARG A 218 -8.21 -15.14 8.10
C ARG A 218 -8.13 -16.41 7.27
N ARG A 219 -9.14 -17.27 7.32
CA ARG A 219 -9.25 -18.43 6.42
C ARG A 219 -9.58 -17.98 4.98
N ALA A 220 -9.18 -18.78 4.00
CA ALA A 220 -9.66 -18.59 2.62
C ALA A 220 -11.17 -18.74 2.55
N GLU A 221 -11.79 -18.04 1.60
CA GLU A 221 -13.18 -18.25 1.25
C GLU A 221 -13.38 -19.63 0.61
N THR A 222 -14.57 -20.15 0.80
CA THR A 222 -15.10 -21.38 0.22
C THR A 222 -16.24 -21.05 -0.75
N LEU A 223 -16.72 -22.04 -1.50
CA LEU A 223 -17.91 -21.85 -2.34
C LEU A 223 -19.14 -21.47 -1.50
N ASP A 224 -19.25 -21.97 -0.27
CA ASP A 224 -20.35 -21.63 0.63
C ASP A 224 -20.34 -20.15 0.99
N ASP A 225 -19.16 -19.54 1.20
CA ASP A 225 -19.04 -18.10 1.42
C ASP A 225 -19.47 -17.31 0.17
N TYR A 226 -19.06 -17.76 -1.01
CA TYR A 226 -19.38 -17.11 -2.28
C TYR A 226 -20.89 -17.15 -2.57
N PHE A 227 -21.55 -18.27 -2.25
CA PHE A 227 -22.98 -18.45 -2.47
C PHE A 227 -23.86 -18.06 -1.28
N ALA A 228 -23.29 -17.57 -0.17
CA ALA A 228 -24.04 -17.22 1.05
C ALA A 228 -25.13 -16.15 0.81
N THR A 229 -25.00 -15.36 -0.26
CA THR A 229 -25.97 -14.33 -0.66
C THR A 229 -26.77 -14.68 -1.92
N ALA A 230 -26.55 -15.87 -2.50
CA ALA A 230 -27.27 -16.32 -3.68
C ALA A 230 -28.61 -16.97 -3.29
N LEU A 231 -29.69 -16.56 -3.96
CA LEU A 231 -31.00 -17.18 -3.82
C LEU A 231 -31.24 -18.10 -5.02
N PHE A 232 -31.10 -19.41 -4.80
CA PHE A 232 -31.48 -20.43 -5.77
C PHE A 232 -32.98 -20.69 -5.63
N ARG A 233 -33.78 -20.17 -6.56
CA ARG A 233 -35.21 -20.46 -6.69
C ARG A 233 -35.45 -21.40 -7.85
#